data_AF-A0A958RIJ7-F1
#
_entry.id   AF-A0A958RIJ7-F1
#
_cell.length_a   1.000
_cell.length_b   1.000
_cell.length_c   1.000
_cell.angle_alpha   90.00
_cell.angle_beta   90.00
_cell.angle_gamma   90.00
#
_symmetry.space_group_name_H-M   'P 1'
#
loop_
_entity.id
_entity.type
_entity.pdbx_description
1 polymer ?
#
loop_
_entity_poly.entity_id
_entity_poly.type
_entity_poly.pdbx_seq_one_letter_code
_entity_poly.pdbx_strand_id
1 'polypeptide(L)'
;IENRDIFSSNFFEINVESKKKDIFKKLELGLNSSFENTYSEKKMKKRDSLIYIQKENILASIESVDSLQKVYIRVLEEESKSKSQKIGIGEGFSIEPAESKTREFELLNKELDLRKQLRMLDEQKVEEDVFFDTVSGFQEIGSISKSIFQKYSIIFPLLAFVVLSLIFIMRITVRFVKNYEA
;
A
#
# COMPACT_ATOMS: atom_id res chain seq x y z
N ILE A 1 9.53 3.67 -18.51
CA ILE A 1 9.27 3.53 -17.06
C ILE A 1 8.74 2.12 -16.89
N GLU A 2 9.65 1.14 -16.94
CA GLU A 2 9.32 -0.28 -16.76
C GLU A 2 9.88 -0.72 -15.40
N ASN A 3 9.10 -1.48 -14.63
CA ASN A 3 9.50 -2.15 -13.39
C ASN A 3 9.78 -1.29 -12.15
N ARG A 4 8.92 -0.31 -11.82
CA ARG A 4 8.66 -0.01 -10.41
C ARG A 4 7.33 -0.64 -10.03
N ASP A 5 7.27 -1.23 -8.84
CA ASP A 5 6.18 -2.01 -8.23
C ASP A 5 4.74 -1.52 -8.47
N ILE A 6 4.24 -1.72 -9.68
CA ILE A 6 2.83 -1.50 -10.04
C ILE A 6 1.85 -2.41 -9.26
N PHE A 7 2.37 -3.38 -8.50
CA PHE A 7 1.56 -4.29 -7.69
C PHE A 7 1.42 -3.89 -6.21
N SER A 8 2.23 -2.96 -5.69
CA SER A 8 2.13 -2.51 -4.29
C SER A 8 1.50 -1.12 -4.12
N SER A 9 1.32 -0.37 -5.20
CA SER A 9 0.82 1.01 -5.16
C SER A 9 -0.71 1.08 -5.33
N ASN A 10 -1.39 1.78 -4.42
CA ASN A 10 -2.82 2.07 -4.53
C ASN A 10 -3.02 3.21 -5.54
N PHE A 11 -3.48 2.88 -6.75
CA PHE A 11 -3.86 3.89 -7.75
C PHE A 11 -5.27 4.40 -7.49
N PHE A 12 -5.40 5.73 -7.47
CA PHE A 12 -6.70 6.39 -7.38
C PHE A 12 -6.94 7.15 -8.68
N GLU A 13 -8.03 6.83 -9.35
CA GLU A 13 -8.49 7.58 -10.52
C GLU A 13 -9.53 8.61 -10.08
N ILE A 14 -9.26 9.88 -10.36
CA ILE A 14 -10.19 10.98 -10.07
C ILE A 14 -10.74 11.49 -11.39
N ASN A 15 -12.05 11.34 -11.59
CA ASN A 15 -12.77 11.83 -12.76
C ASN A 15 -13.59 13.06 -12.40
N VAL A 16 -13.49 14.12 -13.22
CA VAL A 16 -14.15 15.41 -12.97
C VAL A 16 -14.95 15.83 -14.19
N GLU A 17 -16.24 16.10 -13.99
CA GLU A 17 -17.11 16.68 -15.02
C GLU A 17 -17.48 18.12 -14.66
N SER A 18 -17.43 19.03 -15.64
CA SER A 18 -17.74 20.43 -15.44
C SER A 18 -18.43 21.06 -16.64
N LYS A 19 -19.24 22.10 -16.36
CA LYS A 19 -19.87 22.95 -17.39
C LYS A 19 -18.88 23.92 -18.04
N LYS A 20 -17.74 24.19 -17.39
CA LYS A 20 -16.70 25.08 -17.90
C LYS A 20 -15.51 24.26 -18.38
N LYS A 21 -15.04 24.53 -19.61
CA LYS A 21 -14.02 23.72 -20.29
C LYS A 21 -12.58 23.94 -19.78
N ASP A 22 -12.31 25.06 -19.11
CA ASP A 22 -10.98 25.60 -18.78
C ASP A 22 -10.68 25.58 -17.27
N ILE A 23 -11.44 24.84 -16.48
CA ILE A 23 -11.34 24.83 -15.01
C ILE A 23 -10.42 23.74 -14.47
N PHE A 24 -10.08 22.74 -15.27
CA PHE A 24 -9.48 21.49 -14.81
C PHE A 24 -8.09 21.71 -14.20
N LYS A 25 -7.26 22.59 -14.79
CA LYS A 25 -5.95 22.92 -14.21
C LYS A 25 -6.04 23.65 -12.87
N LYS A 26 -7.01 24.55 -12.72
CA LYS A 26 -7.26 25.25 -11.43
C LYS A 26 -7.78 24.28 -10.37
N LEU A 27 -8.61 23.34 -10.80
CA LEU A 27 -9.15 22.31 -9.91
C LEU A 27 -8.07 21.32 -9.46
N GLU A 28 -7.12 20.96 -10.33
CA GLU A 28 -5.93 20.17 -9.96
C GLU A 28 -5.15 20.83 -8.81
N LEU A 29 -4.86 22.13 -8.93
CA LEU A 29 -4.12 22.88 -7.91
C LEU A 29 -4.88 22.90 -6.57
N GLY A 30 -6.19 23.18 -6.61
CA GLY A 30 -7.02 23.17 -5.41
C GLY A 30 -7.15 21.79 -4.77
N LEU A 31 -7.30 20.75 -5.60
CA LEU A 31 -7.40 19.37 -5.15
C LEU A 31 -6.09 18.91 -4.48
N ASN A 32 -4.95 19.19 -5.10
CA ASN A 32 -3.63 18.87 -4.57
C ASN A 32 -3.41 19.53 -3.18
N SER A 33 -3.82 20.79 -3.02
CA SER A 33 -3.76 21.49 -1.73
C SER A 33 -4.63 20.87 -0.63
N SER A 34 -5.69 20.13 -0.99
CA SER A 34 -6.52 19.45 -0.01
C SER A 34 -5.83 18.23 0.59
N PHE A 35 -4.90 17.61 -0.13
CA PHE A 35 -4.15 16.45 0.35
C PHE A 35 -3.00 16.88 1.29
N GLU A 36 -2.40 18.04 1.04
CA GLU A 36 -1.39 18.69 1.89
C GLU A 36 -2.04 19.54 2.99
N ASN A 37 -2.58 18.87 4.02
CA ASN A 37 -3.17 19.55 5.16
C ASN A 37 -2.44 19.21 6.47
N THR A 38 -2.72 19.98 7.54
CA THR A 38 -2.11 19.80 8.87
C THR A 38 -2.28 18.39 9.43
N TYR A 39 -3.39 17.71 9.12
CA TYR A 39 -3.62 16.33 9.55
C TYR A 39 -2.69 15.35 8.82
N SER A 40 -2.56 15.48 7.50
CA SER A 40 -1.62 14.71 6.69
C SER A 40 -0.19 14.89 7.20
N GLU A 41 0.25 16.12 7.43
CA GLU A 41 1.58 16.42 7.98
C GLU A 41 1.82 15.75 9.34
N LYS A 42 0.85 15.84 10.25
CA LYS A 42 0.96 15.22 11.58
C LYS A 42 1.05 13.69 11.47
N LYS A 43 0.29 13.08 10.56
CA LYS A 43 0.31 11.64 10.31
C LYS A 43 1.68 11.20 9.77
N MET A 44 2.24 11.95 8.82
CA MET A 44 3.57 11.70 8.27
C MET A 44 4.66 11.82 9.34
N LYS A 45 4.68 12.93 10.10
CA LYS A 45 5.62 13.12 11.22
C LYS A 45 5.56 11.98 12.23
N LYS A 46 4.34 11.53 12.59
CA LYS A 46 4.16 10.40 13.51
C LYS A 46 4.73 9.11 12.93
N ARG A 47 4.45 8.82 11.65
CA ARG A 47 5.01 7.65 10.96
C ARG A 47 6.54 7.71 10.93
N ASP A 48 7.12 8.81 10.48
CA ASP A 48 8.57 8.96 10.34
C ASP A 48 9.28 8.85 11.70
N SER A 49 8.66 9.39 12.76
CA SER A 49 9.14 9.21 14.12
C SER A 49 9.10 7.74 14.56
N LEU A 50 8.06 6.99 14.21
CA LEU A 50 7.97 5.56 14.53
C LEU A 50 9.00 4.74 13.75
N ILE A 51 9.18 5.02 12.46
CA ILE A 51 10.21 4.39 11.62
C ILE A 51 11.60 4.65 12.22
N TYR A 52 11.87 5.90 12.62
CA TYR A 52 13.13 6.26 13.28
C TYR A 52 13.35 5.45 14.56
N ILE A 53 12.35 5.38 15.46
CA ILE A 53 12.45 4.62 16.70
C ILE A 53 12.69 3.13 16.42
N GLN A 54 12.00 2.55 15.43
CA GLN A 54 12.19 1.15 15.06
C GLN A 54 13.59 0.89 14.49
N LYS A 55 14.11 1.80 13.68
CA LYS A 55 15.48 1.73 13.15
C LYS A 55 16.52 1.71 14.26
N GLU A 56 16.40 2.63 15.22
CA GLU A 56 17.29 2.67 16.39
C GLU A 56 17.25 1.38 17.20
N ASN A 57 16.05 0.83 17.44
CA ASN A 57 15.89 -0.44 18.15
C ASN A 57 16.54 -1.63 17.42
N ILE A 58 16.42 -1.69 16.09
CA ILE A 58 17.04 -2.74 15.28
C ILE A 58 18.56 -2.60 15.32
N LEU A 59 19.09 -1.38 15.22
CA LEU A 59 20.54 -1.13 15.32
C LEU A 59 21.10 -1.57 16.68
N ALA A 60 20.42 -1.21 17.77
CA ALA A 60 20.79 -1.67 19.11
C ALA A 60 20.70 -3.21 19.25
N SER A 61 19.72 -3.84 18.58
CA SER A 61 19.59 -5.30 18.55
C SER A 61 20.75 -5.96 17.79
N ILE A 62 21.20 -5.38 16.68
CA ILE A 62 22.38 -5.86 15.92
C ILE A 62 23.64 -5.75 16.77
N GLU A 63 23.85 -4.62 17.45
CA GLU A 63 24.99 -4.45 18.37
C GLU A 63 24.96 -5.47 19.51
N SER A 64 23.78 -5.76 20.05
CA SER A 64 23.60 -6.78 21.08
C SER A 64 23.94 -8.19 20.57
N VAL A 65 23.54 -8.53 19.34
CA VAL A 65 23.89 -9.82 18.71
C VAL A 65 25.40 -9.92 18.45
N ASP A 66 26.04 -8.86 17.97
CA ASP A 66 27.50 -8.81 17.76
C ASP A 66 28.28 -8.98 19.08
N SER A 67 27.80 -8.35 20.16
CA SER A 67 28.29 -8.55 21.52
C SER A 67 28.21 -10.03 21.94
N LEU A 68 27.05 -10.67 21.73
CA LEU A 68 26.87 -12.08 22.06
C LEU A 68 27.76 -13.00 21.22
N GLN A 69 27.93 -12.72 19.93
CA GLN A 69 28.85 -13.45 19.06
C GLN A 69 30.30 -13.36 19.58
N LYS A 70 30.76 -12.16 19.98
CA LYS A 70 32.11 -11.96 20.55
C LYS A 70 32.32 -12.73 21.85
N VAL A 71 31.33 -12.71 22.75
CA VAL A 71 31.39 -13.49 24.00
C VAL A 71 31.46 -14.98 23.70
N TYR A 72 30.65 -15.44 22.75
CA TYR A 72 30.61 -16.83 22.33
C TYR A 72 31.94 -17.30 21.72
N ILE A 73 32.53 -16.51 20.81
CA ILE A 73 33.86 -16.78 20.23
C ILE A 73 34.92 -16.87 21.33
N ARG A 74 34.88 -15.96 22.32
CA ARG A 74 35.83 -16.00 23.46
C ARG A 74 35.70 -17.28 24.28
N VAL A 75 34.47 -17.73 24.56
CA VAL A 75 34.23 -18.99 25.27
C VAL A 75 34.80 -20.18 24.48
N LEU A 76 34.58 -20.23 23.17
CA LEU A 76 35.16 -21.28 22.31
C LEU A 76 36.70 -21.26 22.31
N GLU A 77 37.31 -20.08 22.28
CA GLU A 77 38.76 -19.94 22.37
C GLU A 77 39.31 -20.42 23.73
N GLU A 78 38.65 -20.09 24.84
CA GLU A 78 39.02 -20.52 26.19
C GLU A 78 38.85 -22.03 26.36
N GLU A 79 37.75 -22.60 25.87
CA GLU A 79 37.52 -24.05 25.87
C GLU A 79 38.60 -24.77 25.07
N SER A 80 38.93 -24.30 23.86
CA SER A 80 40.01 -24.86 23.02
C SER A 80 41.37 -24.81 23.72
N LYS A 81 41.74 -23.66 24.30
CA LYS A 81 42.97 -23.50 25.10
C LYS A 81 42.99 -24.44 26.31
N SER A 82 41.88 -24.59 27.04
CA SER A 82 41.79 -25.50 28.19
C SER A 82 41.87 -26.98 27.79
N LYS A 83 41.33 -27.36 26.62
CA LYS A 83 41.45 -28.72 26.04
C LYS A 83 42.90 -29.04 25.69
N SER A 84 43.65 -28.07 25.17
CA SER A 84 45.09 -28.23 24.89
C SER A 84 45.96 -28.39 26.15
N GLN A 85 45.47 -27.96 27.31
CA GLN A 85 46.17 -28.07 28.60
C GLN A 85 45.81 -29.35 29.39
N LYS A 86 44.76 -30.08 28.98
CA LYS A 86 44.37 -31.39 29.51
C LYS A 86 44.84 -32.53 28.58
N ILE A 87 46.14 -32.63 28.32
CA ILE A 87 46.73 -33.87 27.80
C ILE A 87 47.17 -34.69 29.01
N GLY A 88 46.25 -35.52 29.51
CA GLY A 88 46.49 -36.37 30.67
C GLY A 88 45.28 -37.21 31.06
N ILE A 89 45.28 -38.45 30.55
CA ILE A 89 44.57 -39.65 31.03
C ILE A 89 43.10 -39.83 30.63
N GLY A 90 42.84 -40.86 29.80
CA GLY A 90 41.58 -41.62 29.81
C GLY A 90 40.67 -41.47 28.60
N GLU A 91 40.86 -42.37 27.63
CA GLU A 91 39.85 -43.01 26.76
C GLU A 91 38.43 -42.38 26.66
N GLY A 92 38.09 -41.84 25.48
CA GLY A 92 36.80 -42.17 24.85
C GLY A 92 35.68 -41.13 24.77
N PHE A 93 35.78 -39.91 25.33
CA PHE A 93 34.69 -38.92 25.21
C PHE A 93 35.17 -37.58 24.65
N SER A 94 35.28 -37.50 23.33
CA SER A 94 35.30 -36.22 22.62
C SER A 94 33.86 -35.83 22.30
N ILE A 95 33.21 -35.11 23.20
CA ILE A 95 31.99 -34.36 22.85
C ILE A 95 32.47 -33.21 21.97
N GLU A 96 32.44 -33.39 20.66
CA GLU A 96 32.25 -32.25 19.76
C GLU A 96 30.83 -31.74 20.03
N PRO A 97 30.65 -30.49 20.50
CA PRO A 97 29.31 -30.03 20.82
C PRO A 97 28.59 -29.76 19.51
N ALA A 98 27.75 -30.70 19.07
CA ALA A 98 26.82 -30.49 17.96
C ALA A 98 25.96 -29.21 18.19
N GLU A 99 25.74 -28.83 19.46
CA GLU A 99 25.07 -27.59 19.85
C GLU A 99 25.86 -26.29 19.62
N SER A 100 27.17 -26.35 19.37
CA SER A 100 27.97 -25.15 19.15
C SER A 100 27.73 -24.59 17.73
N LYS A 101 27.80 -25.47 16.72
CA LYS A 101 27.50 -25.11 15.33
C LYS A 101 26.07 -24.60 15.15
N THR A 102 25.11 -25.13 15.90
CA THR A 102 23.72 -24.65 15.82
C THR A 102 23.58 -23.24 16.38
N ARG A 103 24.27 -22.88 17.47
CA ARG A 103 24.21 -21.55 18.08
C ARG A 103 24.84 -20.45 17.21
N GLU A 104 25.99 -20.71 16.58
CA GLU A 104 26.60 -19.76 15.62
C GLU A 104 25.66 -19.48 14.45
N PHE A 105 25.08 -20.56 13.91
CA PHE A 105 24.12 -20.47 12.82
C PHE A 105 22.85 -19.70 13.24
N GLU A 106 22.35 -19.90 14.45
CA GLU A 106 21.22 -19.14 15.01
C GLU A 106 21.53 -17.66 15.15
N LEU A 107 22.70 -17.30 15.70
CA LEU A 107 23.13 -15.90 15.85
C LEU A 107 23.29 -15.21 14.50
N LEU A 108 23.89 -15.90 13.52
CA LEU A 108 24.03 -15.39 12.15
C LEU A 108 22.68 -15.17 11.49
N ASN A 109 21.78 -16.16 11.58
CA ASN A 109 20.43 -16.02 11.03
C ASN A 109 19.67 -14.87 11.69
N LYS A 110 19.84 -14.67 13.00
CA LYS A 110 19.19 -13.57 13.70
C LYS A 110 19.71 -12.21 13.26
N GLU A 111 21.02 -12.09 13.03
CA GLU A 111 21.62 -10.89 12.47
C GLU A 111 21.09 -10.60 11.05
N LEU A 112 21.03 -11.62 10.18
CA LEU A 112 20.51 -11.49 8.82
C LEU A 112 19.02 -11.06 8.81
N ASP A 113 18.22 -11.62 9.71
CA ASP A 113 16.81 -11.23 9.92
C ASP A 113 16.71 -9.74 10.33
N LEU A 114 17.50 -9.30 11.31
CA LEU A 114 17.53 -7.90 11.73
C LEU A 114 17.97 -6.96 10.61
N ARG A 115 19.00 -7.33 9.84
CA ARG A 115 19.47 -6.55 8.67
C ARG A 115 18.41 -6.47 7.57
N LYS A 116 17.66 -7.56 7.35
CA LYS A 116 16.54 -7.57 6.41
C LYS A 116 15.43 -6.62 6.86
N GLN A 117 15.06 -6.65 8.15
CA GLN A 117 14.07 -5.73 8.70
C GLN A 117 14.51 -4.27 8.59
N LEU A 118 15.80 -3.98 8.84
CA LEU A 118 16.37 -2.64 8.63
C LEU A 118 16.22 -2.19 7.17
N ARG A 119 16.53 -3.06 6.21
CA ARG A 119 16.37 -2.77 4.78
C ARG A 119 14.91 -2.49 4.42
N MET A 120 13.98 -3.29 4.93
CA MET A 120 12.54 -3.09 4.69
C MET A 120 12.04 -1.75 5.23
N LEU A 121 12.54 -1.29 6.39
CA LEU A 121 12.21 0.04 6.91
C LEU A 121 12.80 1.18 6.06
N ASP A 122 14.02 1.00 5.56
CA ASP A 122 14.64 1.99 4.67
C ASP A 122 13.91 2.05 3.31
N GLU A 123 13.52 0.91 2.74
CA GLU A 123 12.66 0.81 1.55
C GLU A 123 11.31 1.51 1.80
N GLN A 124 10.64 1.22 2.90
CA GLN A 124 9.37 1.85 3.27
C GLN A 124 9.49 3.38 3.38
N LYS A 125 10.56 3.88 3.99
CA LYS A 125 10.79 5.32 4.11
C LYS A 125 10.95 5.99 2.75
N VAL A 126 11.65 5.34 1.82
CA VAL A 126 11.88 5.87 0.46
C VAL A 126 10.60 5.83 -0.37
N GLU A 127 9.81 4.76 -0.27
CA GLU A 127 8.56 4.62 -1.02
C GLU A 127 7.49 5.60 -0.55
N GLU A 128 7.37 5.81 0.75
CA GLU A 128 6.30 6.64 1.33
C GLU A 128 6.75 8.09 1.67
N ASP A 129 7.83 8.59 1.07
CA ASP A 129 8.41 9.93 1.37
C ASP A 129 7.51 11.10 0.94
N VAL A 130 6.46 10.83 0.15
CA VAL A 130 5.52 11.84 -0.37
C VAL A 130 4.07 11.54 0.02
N PHE A 131 3.24 12.59 0.17
CA PHE A 131 1.81 12.44 0.50
C PHE A 131 1.01 11.79 -0.63
N PHE A 132 1.32 12.16 -1.87
CA PHE A 132 0.78 11.60 -3.10
C PHE A 132 1.76 11.89 -4.25
N ASP A 133 1.74 11.06 -5.28
CA ASP A 133 2.43 11.32 -6.53
C ASP A 133 1.40 11.48 -7.66
N THR A 134 1.53 12.54 -8.47
CA THR A 134 0.61 12.80 -9.58
C THR A 134 1.14 12.12 -10.83
N VAL A 135 0.74 10.87 -11.05
CA VAL A 135 1.15 10.08 -12.23
C VAL A 135 0.59 10.68 -13.52
N SER A 136 -0.64 11.20 -13.47
CA SER A 136 -1.29 11.89 -14.59
C SER A 136 -2.18 13.01 -14.07
N GLY A 137 -1.85 14.25 -14.41
CA GLY A 137 -2.65 15.43 -14.09
C GLY A 137 -3.88 15.58 -15.00
N PHE A 138 -4.72 16.55 -14.70
CA PHE A 138 -5.84 16.88 -15.57
C PHE A 138 -5.37 17.59 -16.85
N GLN A 139 -6.07 17.35 -17.95
CA GLN A 139 -5.85 18.11 -19.19
C GLN A 139 -6.26 19.58 -19.00
N GLU A 140 -5.58 20.51 -19.67
CA GLU A 140 -5.89 21.95 -19.58
C GLU A 140 -7.31 22.28 -20.05
N ILE A 141 -7.78 21.57 -21.09
CA ILE A 141 -9.13 21.66 -21.63
C ILE A 141 -9.77 20.28 -21.57
N GLY A 142 -10.95 20.19 -20.96
CA GLY A 142 -11.68 18.93 -20.85
C GLY A 142 -12.27 18.45 -22.18
N SER A 143 -12.44 17.13 -22.31
CA SER A 143 -13.15 16.53 -23.43
C SER A 143 -14.67 16.61 -23.23
N ILE A 144 -15.42 16.65 -24.33
CA ILE A 144 -16.88 16.68 -24.26
C ILE A 144 -17.38 15.27 -23.93
N SER A 145 -17.83 15.06 -22.70
CA SER A 145 -18.58 13.86 -22.32
C SER A 145 -20.00 13.97 -22.90
N LYS A 146 -20.35 13.10 -23.87
CA LYS A 146 -21.70 13.01 -24.45
C LYS A 146 -22.37 11.72 -23.96
N SER A 147 -22.80 11.70 -22.70
CA SER A 147 -23.59 10.56 -22.21
C SER A 147 -25.03 10.61 -22.75
N ILE A 148 -25.58 9.45 -23.09
CA ILE A 148 -26.96 9.31 -23.60
C ILE A 148 -27.96 9.84 -22.57
N PHE A 149 -27.67 9.65 -21.28
CA PHE A 149 -28.49 10.10 -20.16
C PHE A 149 -28.51 11.63 -19.98
N GLN A 150 -27.56 12.36 -20.57
CA GLN A 150 -27.52 13.83 -20.52
C GLN A 150 -28.35 14.47 -21.64
N LYS A 151 -28.86 13.67 -22.60
CA LYS A 151 -29.69 14.15 -23.71
C LYS A 151 -31.17 14.22 -23.31
N TYR A 152 -31.48 15.06 -22.33
CA TYR A 152 -32.87 15.32 -21.91
C TYR A 152 -33.77 15.73 -23.07
N SER A 153 -33.22 16.39 -24.10
CA SER A 153 -33.93 16.72 -25.34
C SER A 153 -34.48 15.52 -26.11
N ILE A 154 -33.98 14.29 -25.87
CA ILE A 154 -34.46 13.04 -26.49
C ILE A 154 -35.30 12.23 -25.49
N ILE A 155 -34.92 12.25 -24.20
CA ILE A 155 -35.62 11.51 -23.15
C ILE A 155 -37.04 12.05 -22.93
N PHE A 156 -37.21 13.38 -22.88
CA PHE A 156 -38.52 14.00 -22.68
C PHE A 156 -39.54 13.67 -23.79
N PRO A 157 -39.23 13.82 -25.10
CA PRO A 157 -40.20 13.46 -26.14
C PRO A 157 -40.48 11.96 -26.19
N LEU A 158 -39.49 11.09 -25.91
CA LEU A 158 -39.72 9.65 -25.81
C LEU A 158 -40.69 9.30 -24.66
N LEU A 159 -40.48 9.89 -23.48
CA LEU A 159 -41.36 9.71 -22.34
C LEU A 159 -42.78 10.21 -22.63
N ALA A 160 -42.91 11.39 -23.23
CA ALA A 160 -44.19 11.95 -23.64
C ALA A 160 -44.93 11.03 -24.63
N PHE A 161 -44.19 10.44 -25.59
CA PHE A 161 -44.74 9.49 -26.55
C PHE A 161 -45.27 8.20 -25.89
N VAL A 162 -44.55 7.67 -24.91
CA VAL A 162 -44.99 6.50 -24.11
C VAL A 162 -46.26 6.82 -23.33
N VAL A 163 -46.32 7.97 -22.67
CA VAL A 163 -47.52 8.40 -21.92
C VAL A 163 -48.73 8.56 -22.84
N LEU A 164 -48.54 9.17 -24.02
CA LEU A 164 -49.60 9.36 -25.00
C LEU A 164 -50.13 8.01 -25.52
N SER A 165 -49.23 7.05 -25.76
CA SER A 165 -49.59 5.70 -26.18
C SER A 165 -50.41 4.96 -25.12
N LEU A 166 -50.05 5.09 -23.83
CA LEU A 166 -50.82 4.51 -22.71
C LEU A 166 -52.22 5.10 -22.62
N ILE A 167 -52.35 6.43 -22.74
CA ILE A 167 -53.66 7.11 -22.74
C ILE A 167 -54.52 6.62 -23.93
N PHE A 168 -53.92 6.44 -25.10
CA PHE A 168 -54.60 5.95 -26.29
C PHE A 168 -55.14 4.52 -26.08
N ILE A 169 -54.30 3.61 -25.55
CA ILE A 169 -54.70 2.23 -25.24
C ILE A 169 -55.83 2.23 -24.20
N MET A 170 -55.73 3.03 -23.13
CA MET A 170 -56.79 3.13 -22.12
C MET A 170 -58.11 3.57 -22.75
N ARG A 171 -58.10 4.56 -23.66
CA ARG A 171 -59.31 4.98 -24.38
C ARG A 171 -59.88 3.88 -25.28
N ILE A 172 -59.03 3.10 -25.93
CA ILE A 172 -59.47 1.99 -26.78
C ILE A 172 -60.15 0.91 -25.95
N THR A 173 -59.57 0.55 -24.80
CA THR A 173 -60.11 -0.47 -23.89
C THR A 173 -61.45 0.00 -23.31
N VAL A 174 -61.56 1.25 -22.86
CA VAL A 174 -62.82 1.80 -22.34
C VAL A 174 -63.92 1.80 -23.41
N ARG A 175 -63.59 2.17 -24.66
CA ARG A 175 -64.54 2.13 -25.78
C ARG A 175 -64.97 0.68 -26.09
N PHE A 176 -64.02 -0.24 -26.09
CA PHE A 176 -64.27 -1.66 -26.37
C PHE A 176 -65.21 -2.27 -25.32
N VAL A 177 -64.98 -1.99 -24.03
CA VAL A 177 -65.86 -2.46 -22.94
C VAL A 177 -67.26 -1.86 -23.07
N LYS A 178 -67.39 -0.55 -23.30
CA LYS A 178 -68.70 0.10 -23.47
C LYS A 178 -69.51 -0.42 -24.66
N ASN A 179 -68.85 -0.76 -25.75
CA ASN A 179 -69.51 -1.34 -26.93
C ASN A 179 -69.88 -2.83 -26.75
N TYR A 180 -69.34 -3.50 -25.73
CA TYR A 180 -69.67 -4.90 -25.43
C TYR A 180 -70.84 -5.02 -24.43
N GLU A 181 -71.11 -3.96 -23.66
CA GLU A 181 -72.28 -3.87 -22.75
C GLU A 181 -73.55 -3.33 -23.43
N ALA A 182 -73.49 -2.98 -24.72
CA ALA A 182 -74.63 -2.53 -25.55
C ALA A 182 -75.10 -3.65 -26.49
#